data_AF-A0A1Y6FAC9-F1
#
_entry.id   AF-A0A1Y6FAC9-F1
#
_cell.length_a   1.000
_cell.length_b   1.000
_cell.length_c   1.000
_cell.angle_alpha   90.00
_cell.angle_beta   90.00
_cell.angle_gamma   90.00
#
_symmetry.space_group_name_H-M   'P 1'
#
loop_
_entity.id
_entity.type
_entity.pdbx_description
1 polymer ?
#
loop_
_entity_poly.entity_id
_entity_poly.type
_entity_poly.pdbx_seq_one_letter_code
_entity_poly.pdbx_strand_id
1 'polypeptide(L)' 'MKKLILVAAPLAFALTACDGPAEEAGEQADDIAEAQAEVIDAEAGVAEAQAEVAEEVGDDAAEATLEEEAEELEETADEI' A
#
# COMPACT_ATOMS: atom_id res chain seq x y z
N MET A 1 -42.11 -1.71 40.14
CA MET A 1 -40.91 -0.98 39.67
C MET A 1 -39.72 -1.96 39.64
N LYS A 2 -38.80 -1.81 38.68
CA LYS A 2 -37.68 -2.70 38.29
C LYS A 2 -38.01 -3.81 37.28
N LYS A 3 -38.01 -3.45 35.99
CA LYS A 3 -37.89 -4.36 34.83
C LYS A 3 -37.08 -3.67 33.72
N LEU A 4 -35.85 -3.24 34.00
CA LEU A 4 -35.00 -2.56 33.01
C LEU A 4 -33.52 -2.93 33.21
N ILE A 5 -33.12 -4.19 33.03
CA ILE A 5 -31.69 -4.58 33.09
C ILE A 5 -31.22 -5.45 31.91
N LEU A 6 -32.08 -5.94 31.01
CA LEU A 6 -31.67 -6.94 30.00
C LEU A 6 -31.48 -6.44 28.56
N VAL A 7 -31.41 -5.12 28.31
CA VAL A 7 -31.27 -4.56 26.94
C VAL A 7 -29.84 -4.10 26.61
N ALA A 8 -28.86 -4.29 27.51
CA ALA A 8 -27.47 -3.87 27.24
C ALA A 8 -26.55 -5.00 26.73
N ALA A 9 -26.96 -6.26 26.81
CA ALA A 9 -26.12 -7.40 26.44
C ALA A 9 -25.68 -7.45 24.95
N PRO A 10 -26.49 -7.05 23.94
CA PRO A 10 -26.05 -7.12 22.56
C PRO A 10 -24.99 -6.06 22.22
N LEU A 11 -24.96 -4.94 22.95
CA LEU A 11 -24.01 -3.85 22.72
C LEU A 11 -22.60 -4.19 23.22
N ALA A 12 -22.48 -5.05 24.23
CA ALA A 12 -21.18 -5.48 24.74
C ALA A 12 -20.43 -6.42 23.79
N PHE A 13 -21.15 -7.23 22.99
CA PHE A 13 -20.56 -8.09 21.96
C PHE A 13 -20.22 -7.35 20.66
N ALA A 14 -20.84 -6.19 20.42
CA ALA A 14 -20.56 -5.38 19.24
C ALA A 14 -19.19 -4.67 19.33
N LEU A 15 -18.70 -4.38 20.54
CA LEU A 15 -17.44 -3.66 20.74
C LEU A 15 -16.19 -4.53 20.62
N THR A 16 -16.30 -5.85 20.76
CA THR A 16 -15.15 -6.78 20.61
C THR A 16 -15.06 -7.38 19.20
N ALA A 17 -15.98 -7.01 18.31
CA ALA A 17 -16.05 -7.55 16.95
C ALA A 17 -15.43 -6.62 15.89
N CYS A 18 -15.10 -5.38 16.26
CA CYS A 18 -14.39 -4.39 15.44
C CYS A 18 -13.01 -4.05 16.04
N ASP A 19 -12.40 -5.00 16.75
CA ASP A 19 -10.98 -4.89 17.14
C ASP A 19 -10.44 -6.31 17.43
N GLY A 20 -10.80 -7.23 16.54
CA GLY A 20 -10.63 -8.67 16.74
C GLY A 20 -9.36 -9.22 16.10
N PRO A 21 -8.91 -10.44 16.44
CA PRO A 21 -7.72 -11.03 15.82
C PRO A 21 -7.75 -11.16 14.29
N ALA A 22 -8.95 -11.15 13.70
CA ALA A 22 -9.12 -11.16 12.25
C ALA A 22 -8.91 -9.78 11.61
N GLU A 23 -9.23 -8.71 12.33
CA GLU A 23 -9.01 -7.32 11.89
C GLU A 23 -7.55 -6.95 12.04
N GLU A 24 -6.92 -7.25 13.18
CA GLU A 24 -5.47 -7.05 13.37
C GLU A 24 -4.63 -7.84 12.36
N ALA A 25 -5.09 -9.01 11.89
CA ALA A 25 -4.45 -9.75 10.82
C ALA A 25 -4.68 -9.14 9.43
N GLY A 26 -5.82 -8.47 9.22
CA GLY A 26 -6.11 -7.71 8.01
C GLY A 26 -5.27 -6.44 7.94
N GLU A 27 -5.23 -5.65 9.01
CA GLU A 27 -4.39 -4.46 9.12
C GLU A 27 -2.91 -4.78 8.88
N GLN A 28 -2.38 -5.85 9.47
CA GLN A 28 -1.00 -6.28 9.18
C GLN A 28 -0.78 -6.68 7.72
N ALA A 29 -1.80 -7.24 7.04
CA ALA A 29 -1.68 -7.58 5.63
C ALA A 29 -1.70 -6.31 4.75
N ASP A 30 -2.55 -5.34 5.10
CA ASP A 30 -2.64 -4.04 4.44
C ASP A 30 -1.32 -3.25 4.64
N ASP A 31 -0.77 -3.20 5.85
CA ASP A 31 0.54 -2.59 6.15
C ASP A 31 1.67 -3.19 5.29
N ILE A 32 1.64 -4.51 5.08
CA ILE A 32 2.62 -5.22 4.24
C ILE A 32 2.42 -4.89 2.75
N ALA A 33 1.18 -4.73 2.30
CA ALA A 33 0.88 -4.31 0.93
C ALA A 33 1.37 -2.87 0.70
N GLU A 34 1.05 -1.94 1.60
CA GLU A 34 1.50 -0.55 1.54
C GLU A 34 3.03 -0.48 1.53
N ALA A 35 3.72 -1.18 2.42
CA ALA A 35 5.18 -1.21 2.44
C ALA A 35 5.79 -1.81 1.17
N GLN A 36 5.10 -2.73 0.48
CA GLN A 36 5.56 -3.24 -0.81
C GLN A 36 5.36 -2.21 -1.92
N ALA A 37 4.22 -1.52 -1.95
CA ALA A 37 3.95 -0.44 -2.90
C ALA A 37 5.00 0.68 -2.76
N GLU A 38 5.32 1.11 -1.53
CA GLU A 38 6.36 2.13 -1.27
C GLU A 38 7.75 1.72 -1.77
N VAL A 39 8.10 0.43 -1.71
CA VAL A 39 9.39 -0.05 -2.23
C VAL A 39 9.40 -0.01 -3.75
N ILE A 40 8.32 -0.40 -4.40
CA ILE A 40 8.19 -0.39 -5.86
C ILE A 40 8.21 1.06 -6.39
N ASP A 41 7.49 1.97 -5.73
CA ASP A 41 7.53 3.41 -6.04
C ASP A 41 8.96 3.99 -5.90
N ALA A 42 9.69 3.60 -4.85
CA ALA A 42 11.08 3.99 -4.70
C ALA A 42 11.99 3.40 -5.81
N GLU A 43 11.70 2.21 -6.31
CA GLU A 43 12.41 1.62 -7.46
C GLU A 43 12.11 2.39 -8.75
N ALA A 44 10.86 2.83 -8.95
CA ALA A 44 10.47 3.70 -10.07
C ALA A 44 11.28 5.01 -10.07
N GLY A 45 11.34 5.69 -8.93
CA GLY A 45 12.16 6.91 -8.80
C GLY A 45 13.66 6.70 -9.02
N VAL A 46 14.17 5.48 -8.77
CA VAL A 46 15.55 5.11 -9.12
C VAL A 46 15.71 4.87 -10.63
N ALA A 47 14.71 4.31 -11.30
CA ALA A 47 14.71 4.17 -12.75
C ALA A 47 14.66 5.54 -13.45
N GLU A 48 13.79 6.46 -13.01
CA GLU A 48 13.75 7.84 -13.51
C GLU A 48 15.11 8.54 -13.35
N ALA A 49 15.71 8.47 -12.16
CA ALA A 49 17.01 9.07 -11.91
C ALA A 49 18.12 8.48 -12.80
N GLN A 50 18.02 7.19 -13.16
CA GLN A 50 18.95 6.59 -14.13
C GLN A 50 18.65 7.03 -15.57
N ALA A 51 17.39 7.25 -15.93
CA ALA A 51 17.00 7.81 -17.22
C ALA A 51 17.60 9.21 -17.42
N GLU A 52 17.52 10.07 -16.41
CA GLU A 52 18.18 11.40 -16.43
C GLU A 52 19.70 11.29 -16.66
N VAL A 53 20.35 10.28 -16.06
CA VAL A 53 21.78 10.03 -16.29
C VAL A 53 22.04 9.54 -17.70
N ALA A 54 21.16 8.70 -18.27
CA ALA A 54 21.25 8.22 -19.65
C ALA A 54 21.09 9.37 -20.66
N GLU A 55 20.13 10.27 -20.44
CA GLU A 55 19.93 11.49 -21.23
C GLU A 55 21.21 12.34 -21.26
N GLU A 56 21.81 12.62 -20.08
CA GLU A 56 23.01 13.46 -19.97
C GLU A 56 24.24 12.86 -20.70
N VAL A 57 24.34 11.53 -20.80
CA VAL A 57 25.42 10.86 -21.55
C VAL A 57 25.07 10.60 -23.02
N GLY A 58 23.87 10.95 -23.46
CA GLY A 58 23.38 10.80 -24.83
C GLY A 58 23.07 9.36 -25.22
N ASP A 59 22.59 8.54 -24.27
CA ASP A 59 22.13 7.17 -24.52
C ASP A 59 20.59 7.13 -24.58
N ASP A 60 20.02 7.69 -25.65
CA ASP A 60 18.57 7.82 -25.86
C ASP A 60 17.82 6.47 -25.78
N ALA A 61 18.51 5.35 -26.09
CA ALA A 61 17.90 4.02 -26.01
C ALA A 61 17.76 3.54 -24.57
N ALA A 62 18.76 3.82 -23.73
CA ALA A 62 18.70 3.52 -22.31
C ALA A 62 17.70 4.43 -21.59
N GLU A 63 17.68 5.72 -21.91
CA GLU A 63 16.70 6.70 -21.39
C GLU A 63 15.27 6.18 -21.59
N ALA A 64 14.87 5.92 -22.85
CA ALA A 64 13.51 5.47 -23.16
C ALA A 64 13.13 4.13 -22.47
N THR A 65 14.11 3.24 -22.28
CA THR A 65 13.87 1.97 -21.59
C THR A 65 13.63 2.18 -20.09
N LEU A 66 14.42 3.07 -19.47
CA LEU A 66 14.34 3.37 -18.04
C LEU A 66 13.09 4.20 -17.71
N GLU A 67 12.66 5.10 -18.59
CA GLU A 67 11.37 5.80 -18.46
C GLU A 67 10.19 4.82 -18.53
N GLU A 68 10.19 3.88 -19.49
CA GLU A 68 9.14 2.85 -19.60
C GLU A 68 9.11 1.94 -18.35
N GLU A 69 10.29 1.55 -17.84
CA GLU A 69 10.40 0.77 -16.59
C GLU A 69 9.87 1.56 -15.38
N ALA A 70 10.16 2.85 -15.28
CA ALA A 70 9.63 3.70 -14.21
C ALA A 70 8.09 3.76 -14.26
N GLU A 71 7.50 4.01 -15.44
CA GLU A 71 6.04 4.05 -15.60
C GLU A 71 5.37 2.71 -15.23
N GLU A 72 5.97 1.58 -15.62
CA GLU A 72 5.44 0.24 -15.27
C GLU A 72 5.49 -0.01 -13.75
N LEU A 73 6.56 0.43 -13.09
CA LEU A 73 6.71 0.31 -11.64
C LEU A 73 5.71 1.20 -10.90
N GLU A 74 5.49 2.45 -11.33
CA GLU A 74 4.47 3.34 -10.76
C GLU A 74 3.06 2.74 -10.91
N GLU A 75 2.69 2.26 -12.10
CA GLU A 75 1.38 1.61 -12.32
C GLU A 75 1.22 0.38 -11.42
N THR A 76 2.29 -0.40 -11.24
CA THR A 76 2.28 -1.57 -10.35
C THR A 76 2.09 -1.16 -8.88
N ALA A 77 2.75 -0.09 -8.43
CA ALA A 77 2.61 0.40 -7.06
C ALA A 77 1.19 0.92 -6.79
N ASP A 78 0.56 1.59 -7.75
CA ASP A 78 -0.81 2.11 -7.68
C ASP A 78 -1.89 1.00 -7.66
N GLU A 79 -1.59 -0.18 -8.20
CA GLU A 79 -2.49 -1.33 -8.23
C GLU A 79 -2.46 -2.21 -6.96
N ILE A 80 -1.49 -2.00 -6.07
CA ILE A 80 -1.31 -2.74 -4.80
C ILE A 80 -2.12 -2.10 -3.67
#